data_AF-A0A383EAH5-F1
#
_entry.id   AF-A0A383EAH5-F1
#
_cell.length_a   1.000
_cell.length_b   1.000
_cell.length_c   1.000
_cell.angle_alpha   90.00
_cell.angle_beta   90.00
_cell.angle_gamma   90.00
#
_symmetry.space_group_name_H-M   'P 1'
#
loop_
_entity.id
_entity.type
_entity.pdbx_description
1 polymer ?
#
loop_
_entity_poly.entity_id
_entity_poly.type
_entity_poly.pdbx_seq_one_letter_code
_entity_poly.pdbx_strand_id
1 'polypeptide(L)' 'MTENFDRIYSFGDFFELLKRSGNYPQQVLSGVTENKGMEIPQGTTVLAFHYRDGIIVAGDRRATAGNAIMYDRCDKVIP' A
#
# COMPACT_ATOMS: atom_id res chain seq x y z
N MET A 1 4.13 37.03 -21.25
CA MET A 1 3.39 36.70 -20.02
C MET A 1 3.54 35.20 -19.81
N THR A 2 4.60 34.78 -19.15
CA THR A 2 4.85 33.38 -18.81
C THR A 2 4.16 33.11 -17.48
N GLU A 3 3.10 32.31 -17.52
CA GLU A 3 2.42 31.80 -16.35
C GLU A 3 3.43 31.08 -15.44
N ASN A 4 3.61 31.58 -14.22
CA ASN A 4 4.45 30.95 -13.20
C ASN A 4 3.79 29.65 -12.72
N PHE A 5 4.19 28.51 -13.29
CA PHE A 5 3.83 27.17 -12.79
C PHE A 5 4.63 26.76 -11.52
N ASP A 6 5.34 27.69 -10.88
CA ASP A 6 6.24 27.44 -9.74
C ASP A 6 5.56 27.39 -8.37
N ARG A 7 4.34 26.86 -8.28
CA ARG A 7 3.69 26.46 -7.02
C ARG A 7 2.79 25.26 -7.35
N ILE A 8 2.98 24.05 -6.85
CA ILE A 8 3.34 23.62 -5.50
C ILE A 8 4.10 22.29 -5.64
N TYR A 9 5.43 22.30 -5.67
CA TYR A 9 6.20 21.07 -5.49
C TYR A 9 6.79 21.09 -4.09
N SER A 10 6.23 20.24 -3.23
CA SER A 10 6.78 20.04 -1.88
C SER A 10 8.16 19.41 -2.03
N PHE A 11 9.19 20.16 -1.68
CA PHE A 11 10.56 19.64 -1.66
C PHE A 11 10.60 18.44 -0.71
N GLY A 12 10.98 17.26 -1.21
CA GLY A 12 10.99 16.01 -0.44
C GLY A 12 9.86 15.01 -0.71
N ASP A 13 8.97 15.26 -1.68
CA ASP A 13 7.98 14.26 -2.10
C ASP A 13 8.60 13.19 -3.03
N PHE A 14 8.87 12.01 -2.48
CA PHE A 14 9.42 10.88 -3.23
C PHE A 14 8.46 10.34 -4.30
N PHE A 15 7.14 10.37 -4.07
CA PHE A 15 6.18 9.88 -5.07
C PHE A 15 6.14 10.78 -6.30
N GLU A 16 6.24 12.09 -6.10
CA GLU A 16 6.35 13.05 -7.20
C GLU A 16 7.63 12.86 -8.02
N LEU A 17 8.75 12.57 -7.35
CA LEU A 17 9.99 12.21 -8.03
C LEU A 17 9.83 10.94 -8.89
N LEU A 18 9.16 9.91 -8.36
CA LEU A 18 8.90 8.67 -9.11
C LEU A 18 8.05 8.94 -10.36
N LYS A 19 6.99 9.76 -10.25
CA LYS A 19 6.15 10.16 -11.40
C LYS A 19 6.97 10.83 -12.49
N ARG A 20 7.78 11.81 -12.13
CA ARG A 20 8.59 12.59 -13.08
C ARG A 20 9.71 11.79 -13.72
N SER A 21 10.34 10.90 -12.96
CA SER A 21 11.41 10.04 -13.47
C SER A 21 10.90 8.90 -14.34
N GLY A 22 9.58 8.72 -14.47
CA GLY A 22 8.97 7.61 -15.20
C GLY A 22 9.08 6.26 -14.49
N ASN A 23 9.51 6.24 -13.22
CA ASN A 23 9.64 5.04 -12.39
C ASN A 23 8.45 4.84 -11.44
N TYR A 24 7.39 5.63 -11.58
CA TYR A 24 6.19 5.40 -10.79
C TYR A 24 5.64 4.03 -11.14
N PRO A 25 5.46 3.12 -10.16
CA PRO A 25 4.88 1.82 -10.45
C PRO A 25 3.50 2.06 -11.03
N GLN A 26 3.36 1.83 -12.34
CA GLN A 26 2.07 1.84 -13.00
C GLN A 26 1.18 0.90 -12.19
N GLN A 27 0.05 1.38 -11.70
CA GLN A 27 -0.94 0.49 -11.11
C GLN A 27 -1.35 -0.50 -12.20
N VAL A 28 -0.80 -1.72 -12.17
CA VAL A 28 -1.15 -2.82 -13.10
C VAL A 28 -2.54 -3.38 -12.74
N LEU A 29 -3.50 -2.49 -12.47
CA LEU A 29 -4.82 -2.85 -11.96
C LEU A 29 -5.97 -2.27 -12.79
N SER A 30 -5.70 -1.34 -13.72
CA SER A 30 -6.78 -0.75 -14.52
C SER A 30 -7.09 -1.49 -15.83
N GLY A 31 -6.35 -2.55 -16.17
CA GLY A 31 -6.49 -3.26 -17.45
C GLY A 31 -6.36 -4.79 -17.38
N VAL A 32 -6.14 -5.35 -16.20
CA VAL A 32 -6.30 -6.79 -15.98
C VAL A 32 -7.80 -7.01 -15.82
N THR A 33 -8.45 -7.56 -16.86
CA THR A 33 -9.77 -8.16 -16.69
C THR A 33 -9.72 -9.01 -15.43
N GLU A 34 -10.62 -8.78 -14.47
CA GLU A 34 -10.73 -9.61 -13.27
C GLU A 34 -10.67 -11.07 -13.71
N ASN A 35 -9.51 -11.71 -13.54
CA ASN A 35 -9.42 -13.14 -13.69
C ASN A 35 -10.16 -13.67 -12.48
N LYS A 36 -11.48 -13.87 -12.62
CA LYS A 36 -12.37 -14.39 -11.57
C LYS A 36 -11.87 -15.71 -10.96
N GLY A 37 -10.90 -16.37 -11.58
CA GLY A 37 -10.24 -17.57 -11.07
C GLY A 37 -9.02 -17.35 -10.18
N MET A 38 -8.47 -16.14 -10.06
CA MET A 38 -7.31 -15.87 -9.21
C MET A 38 -7.64 -14.78 -8.18
N GLU A 39 -8.05 -15.22 -7.01
CA GLU A 39 -8.27 -14.33 -5.87
C GLU A 39 -6.92 -13.83 -5.33
N ILE A 40 -6.78 -12.51 -5.26
CA ILE A 40 -5.57 -11.87 -4.74
C ILE A 40 -5.51 -12.09 -3.23
N PRO A 41 -4.41 -12.62 -2.66
CA PRO A 41 -4.28 -12.79 -1.21
C PRO A 41 -4.52 -11.49 -0.44
N GLN A 42 -5.46 -11.52 0.51
CA GLN A 42 -5.83 -10.40 1.36
C GLN A 42 -5.31 -10.60 2.78
N GLY A 43 -4.81 -9.52 3.38
CA GLY A 43 -4.55 -9.47 4.81
C GLY A 43 -5.86 -9.43 5.60
N THR A 44 -5.87 -10.10 6.75
CA THR A 44 -7.08 -10.30 7.57
C THR A 44 -7.23 -9.26 8.67
N THR A 45 -6.34 -9.21 9.67
CA THR A 45 -6.56 -8.39 10.87
C THR A 45 -5.30 -7.62 11.27
N VAL A 46 -5.47 -6.31 11.46
CA VAL A 46 -4.52 -5.41 12.10
C VAL A 46 -5.27 -4.64 13.17
N LEU A 47 -4.68 -4.51 14.36
CA LEU A 47 -5.21 -3.77 15.49
C LEU A 47 -4.17 -2.75 15.95
N ALA A 48 -4.65 -1.65 16.52
CA ALA A 48 -3.82 -0.65 17.18
C ALA A 48 -4.45 -0.27 18.52
N PHE A 49 -3.62 -0.18 19.56
CA PHE A 49 -4.01 0.22 20.91
C PHE A 49 -3.22 1.45 21.32
N HIS A 50 -3.92 2.46 21.82
CA HIS A 50 -3.30 3.63 22.45
C HIS A 50 -3.23 3.43 23.97
N TYR A 51 -2.11 3.79 24.57
CA TYR A 51 -1.90 3.80 26.01
C TYR A 51 -1.16 5.08 26.40
N ARG A 52 -1.03 5.34 27.71
CA ARG A 52 -0.49 6.62 28.22
C ARG A 52 0.84 7.01 27.57
N ASP A 53 1.71 6.04 27.33
CA ASP A 53 3.09 6.28 26.93
C ASP A 53 3.34 5.90 25.45
N GLY A 54 2.28 5.68 24.65
CA GLY A 54 2.42 5.47 23.20
C GLY A 54 1.33 4.63 22.54
N ILE A 55 1.71 3.94 21.46
CA ILE A 55 0.83 3.02 20.72
C ILE A 55 1.48 1.64 20.56
N ILE A 56 0.65 0.60 20.47
CA ILE A 56 1.04 -0.74 20.06
C ILE A 56 0.24 -1.08 18.80
N VAL A 57 0.94 -1.54 17.76
CA VAL A 57 0.32 -2.06 16.53
C VAL A 57 0.61 -3.55 16.43
N ALA A 58 -0.41 -4.35 16.19
CA ALA A 58 -0.30 -5.79 16.04
C ALA A 58 -1.08 -6.26 14.81
N GLY A 59 -0.52 -7.19 14.04
CA GLY A 59 -1.20 -7.84 12.92
C GLY A 59 -1.13 -9.35 13.05
N ASP A 60 -2.19 -10.06 12.65
CA ASP A 60 -2.13 -11.51 12.55
C ASP A 60 -1.32 -11.94 11.32
N ARG A 61 -0.87 -13.20 11.27
CA ARG A 61 0.07 -13.67 10.25
C ARG A 61 -0.59 -14.21 8.97
N ARG A 62 -1.92 -14.26 8.93
CA ARG A 62 -2.67 -14.93 7.86
C ARG A 62 -2.93 -14.02 6.66
N ALA A 63 -2.79 -14.54 5.46
CA ALA A 63 -3.34 -13.98 4.24
C ALA A 63 -4.18 -15.05 3.52
N THR A 64 -5.35 -14.66 3.04
CA THR A 64 -6.32 -15.58 2.44
C THR A 64 -6.72 -15.15 1.05
N ALA A 65 -6.98 -16.12 0.18
CA ALA A 65 -7.66 -15.94 -1.08
C ALA A 65 -8.91 -16.83 -1.03
N GLY A 66 -10.07 -16.19 -0.90
CA GLY A 66 -11.35 -16.86 -0.66
C GLY A 66 -11.31 -17.66 0.64
N ASN A 67 -11.59 -18.95 0.56
CA ASN A 67 -11.56 -19.87 1.70
C ASN A 67 -10.18 -20.48 1.98
N ALA A 68 -9.17 -20.23 1.13
CA ALA A 68 -7.83 -20.79 1.27
C ALA A 68 -6.89 -19.86 2.05
N ILE A 69 -6.10 -20.44 2.95
CA ILE A 69 -4.94 -19.76 3.54
C ILE A 69 -3.79 -19.85 2.55
N MET A 70 -3.44 -18.72 1.94
CA MET A 70 -2.37 -18.65 0.95
C MET A 70 -1.01 -18.39 1.57
N TYR A 71 -0.98 -17.69 2.71
CA TYR A 71 0.24 -17.44 3.46
C TYR A 71 -0.06 -17.29 4.94
N ASP A 72 0.76 -17.89 5.80
CA ASP A 72 0.56 -17.93 7.26
C ASP A 72 1.68 -17.21 8.03
N ARG A 73 2.57 -16.52 7.31
CA ARG A 73 3.70 -15.77 7.87
C ARG A 73 3.79 -14.33 7.33
N CYS A 74 2.63 -13.71 7.07
CA CYS A 74 2.54 -12.34 6.57
C CYS A 74 3.01 -11.33 7.63
N ASP A 75 4.01 -10.51 7.29
CA ASP A 75 4.38 -9.32 8.05
C ASP A 75 3.49 -8.16 7.62
N LYS A 76 2.61 -7.70 8.51
CA LYS A 76 1.66 -6.60 8.25
C LYS A 76 2.05 -5.31 8.96
N VAL A 77 3.02 -5.37 9.86
CA VAL A 77 3.54 -4.24 10.62
C VAL A 77 5.00 -4.07 10.23
N ILE A 78 5.31 -2.98 9.53
CA ILE A 78 6.65 -2.64 9.06
C ILE A 78 7.13 -1.43 9.88
N PRO A 79 8.32 -1.51 10.52
CA PRO A 79 8.87 -0.42 11.32
C PRO A 79 9.37 0.77 10.49
#